data_AF-A0A8J7AIJ8-F1
#
_entry.id   AF-A0A8J7AIJ8-F1
#
_cell.length_a   1.000
_cell.length_b   1.000
_cell.length_c   1.000
_cell.angle_alpha   90.00
_cell.angle_beta   90.00
_cell.angle_gamma   90.00
#
_symmetry.space_group_name_H-M   'P 1'
#
loop_
_entity.id
_entity.type
_entity.pdbx_description
1 polymer ?
#
loop_
_entity_poly.entity_id
_entity_poly.type
_entity_poly.pdbx_seq_one_letter_code
_entity_poly.pdbx_strand_id
1 'polypeptide(L)'
;MRYVVVIHKDEDSDYGVTVPDLPGCFSAGDTLDQALSNSTEAIECHIEGLFSDSEELPTPQPSETHMNNPDYDNAIFAVVDVDLSNISGSTKRINISMPENVLSKIDRFVDSQGGSRSAFLAEASLEYMANRSISSKRSSISFSKGKRIIRPENKSSHQITNKIEPKKRKKASKKNRESPGN
;
A
#
# COMPACT_ATOMS: atom_id res chain seq x y z
N MET A 1 2.87 17.52 0.33
CA MET A 1 3.94 18.52 0.22
C MET A 1 3.73 19.31 -1.06
N ARG A 2 4.24 20.55 -1.12
CA ARG A 2 4.16 21.39 -2.32
C ARG A 2 5.54 21.53 -2.92
N TYR A 3 5.64 21.29 -4.21
CA TYR A 3 6.88 21.46 -4.96
C TYR A 3 6.67 22.49 -6.06
N VAL A 4 7.68 23.33 -6.24
CA VAL A 4 7.71 24.28 -7.34
C VAL A 4 8.32 23.57 -8.54
N VAL A 5 7.64 23.62 -9.67
CA VAL A 5 8.12 23.06 -10.93
C VAL A 5 8.36 24.19 -11.92
N VAL A 6 9.47 24.09 -12.63
CA VAL A 6 9.91 25.05 -13.64
C VAL A 6 9.75 24.38 -15.00
N ILE A 7 8.94 25.00 -15.85
CA ILE A 7 8.60 24.49 -17.17
C ILE A 7 9.29 25.37 -18.22
N HIS A 8 10.08 24.72 -19.07
CA HIS A 8 10.78 25.34 -20.19
C HIS A 8 10.22 24.81 -21.51
N LYS A 9 10.25 25.65 -22.54
CA LYS A 9 9.85 25.29 -23.90
C LYS A 9 10.74 26.02 -24.91
N ASP A 10 11.35 25.27 -25.80
CA ASP A 10 12.03 25.80 -26.98
C ASP A 10 11.12 25.70 -28.22
N GLU A 11 11.49 26.37 -29.31
CA GLU A 11 10.64 26.49 -30.52
C GLU A 11 10.27 25.13 -31.15
N ASP A 12 11.18 24.15 -31.10
CA ASP A 12 10.99 22.81 -31.68
C ASP A 12 11.08 21.69 -30.62
N SER A 13 10.78 22.00 -29.34
CA SER A 13 10.83 21.01 -28.25
C SER A 13 9.51 20.84 -27.50
N ASP A 14 9.40 19.68 -26.85
CA ASP A 14 8.36 19.38 -25.88
C ASP A 14 8.55 20.25 -24.62
N TYR A 15 7.50 20.34 -23.80
CA TYR A 15 7.61 21.06 -22.53
C TYR A 15 8.48 20.26 -21.58
N GLY A 16 9.66 20.77 -21.27
CA GLY A 16 10.55 20.21 -20.25
C GLY A 16 10.19 20.73 -18.87
N VAL A 17 10.15 19.86 -17.87
CA VAL A 17 9.86 20.20 -16.48
C VAL A 17 11.04 19.83 -15.60
N THR A 18 11.48 20.77 -14.78
CA THR A 18 12.52 20.58 -13.77
C THR A 18 11.96 20.92 -12.40
N VAL A 19 12.34 20.15 -11.38
CA VAL A 19 11.95 20.41 -10.00
C VAL A 19 13.19 20.88 -9.22
N PRO A 20 13.37 22.19 -8.98
CA PRO A 20 14.58 22.71 -8.33
C PRO A 20 14.81 22.16 -6.92
N ASP A 21 13.72 21.88 -6.20
CA ASP A 21 13.78 21.31 -4.84
C ASP A 21 14.17 19.82 -4.84
N LEU A 22 14.04 19.11 -5.96
CA LEU A 22 14.37 17.70 -6.11
C LEU A 22 15.41 17.52 -7.23
N PRO A 23 16.70 17.74 -6.95
CA PRO A 23 17.74 17.67 -7.96
C PRO A 23 17.78 16.27 -8.59
N GLY A 24 17.69 16.21 -9.93
CA GLY A 24 17.61 14.95 -10.67
C GLY A 24 16.19 14.52 -11.03
N CYS A 25 15.16 15.19 -10.53
CA CYS A 25 13.77 14.96 -10.95
C CYS A 25 13.43 15.84 -12.16
N PHE A 26 13.29 15.19 -13.32
CA PHE A 26 12.91 15.82 -14.58
C PHE A 26 11.72 15.09 -15.18
N SER A 27 10.88 15.85 -15.89
CA SER A 27 9.76 15.30 -16.64
C SER A 27 9.58 16.06 -17.94
N ALA A 28 8.78 15.53 -18.86
CA ALA A 28 8.47 16.20 -20.12
C ALA A 28 7.07 15.84 -20.61
N GLY A 29 6.50 16.66 -21.47
CA GLY A 29 5.24 16.35 -22.16
C GLY A 29 4.98 17.23 -23.38
N ASP A 30 4.20 16.72 -24.32
CA ASP A 30 3.87 17.40 -25.58
C ASP A 30 3.05 18.68 -25.34
N THR A 31 2.29 18.70 -24.24
CA THR A 31 1.44 19.80 -23.82
C THR A 31 1.76 20.21 -22.39
N LEU A 32 1.45 21.46 -22.03
CA LEU A 32 1.65 21.97 -20.68
C LEU A 32 0.91 21.13 -19.63
N ASP A 33 -0.33 20.72 -19.91
CA ASP A 33 -1.13 19.88 -19.02
C ASP A 33 -0.52 18.48 -18.84
N GLN A 34 -0.03 17.87 -19.92
CA GLN A 34 0.68 16.59 -19.82
C GLN A 34 1.98 16.73 -19.04
N ALA A 35 2.76 17.79 -19.30
CA ALA A 35 4.01 18.05 -18.59
C ALA A 35 3.77 18.19 -17.08
N LEU A 36 2.71 18.89 -16.67
CA LEU A 36 2.28 18.98 -15.26
C LEU A 36 1.85 17.63 -14.69
N SER A 37 1.02 16.87 -15.40
CA SER A 37 0.60 15.53 -14.98
C SER A 37 1.81 14.61 -14.79
N ASN A 38 2.70 14.56 -15.78
CA ASN A 38 3.91 13.76 -15.77
C ASN A 38 4.89 14.23 -14.70
N SER A 39 4.91 15.52 -14.37
CA SER A 39 5.75 16.04 -13.27
C SER A 39 5.29 15.54 -11.91
N THR A 40 3.97 15.39 -11.71
CA THR A 40 3.41 14.85 -10.47
C THR A 40 3.86 13.40 -10.28
N GLU A 41 3.71 12.57 -11.31
CA GLU A 41 4.15 11.18 -11.30
C GLU A 41 5.68 11.05 -11.13
N ALA A 42 6.45 11.91 -11.79
CA ALA A 42 7.91 11.91 -11.68
C ALA A 42 8.38 12.27 -10.27
N ILE A 43 7.73 13.25 -9.62
CA ILE A 43 8.03 13.62 -8.23
C ILE A 43 7.69 12.46 -7.27
N GLU A 44 6.52 11.84 -7.44
CA GLU A 44 6.11 10.69 -6.63
C GLU A 44 7.11 9.54 -6.74
N CYS A 45 7.47 9.16 -7.98
CA CYS A 45 8.44 8.11 -8.26
C CYS A 45 9.84 8.42 -7.70
N HIS A 46 10.30 9.67 -7.83
CA HIS A 46 11.60 10.07 -7.29
C HIS A 46 11.63 9.99 -5.75
N ILE A 47 10.56 10.43 -5.09
CA ILE A 47 10.42 10.37 -3.64
C ILE A 47 10.31 8.91 -3.16
N GLU A 48 9.61 8.03 -3.88
CA GLU A 48 9.59 6.59 -3.62
C GLU A 48 11.01 5.98 -3.65
N GLY A 49 11.82 6.39 -4.63
CA GLY A 49 13.23 6.00 -4.74
C GLY A 49 14.04 6.45 -3.51
N LEU A 50 13.95 7.72 -3.14
CA LEU A 50 14.65 8.26 -1.97
C LEU A 50 14.26 7.53 -0.68
N PHE A 51 12.97 7.20 -0.49
CA PHE A 51 12.54 6.41 0.66
C PHE A 51 13.09 4.98 0.64
N SER A 52 13.17 4.36 -0.54
CA SER A 52 13.73 3.01 -0.69
C SER A 52 15.22 2.96 -0.35
N ASP A 53 15.94 4.02 -0.71
CA ASP A 53 17.38 4.18 -0.43
C ASP A 53 17.64 4.74 0.98
N SER A 54 16.60 4.98 1.78
CA SER A 54 16.66 5.58 3.13
C SER A 54 17.33 6.96 3.15
N GLU A 55 17.23 7.72 2.05
CA GLU A 55 17.71 9.09 1.95
C GLU A 55 16.67 10.09 2.48
N GLU A 56 17.13 11.21 3.03
CA GLU A 56 16.25 12.26 3.54
C GLU A 56 15.71 13.11 2.40
N LEU A 57 14.41 13.42 2.44
CA LEU A 57 13.81 14.32 1.47
C LEU A 57 14.31 15.75 1.67
N PRO A 58 14.76 16.44 0.59
CA PRO A 58 15.12 17.84 0.69
C PRO A 58 13.90 18.67 1.10
N THR A 59 14.15 19.69 1.93
CA THR A 59 13.08 20.58 2.42
C THR A 59 12.64 21.52 1.30
N PRO A 60 11.35 21.53 0.90
CA PRO A 60 10.87 22.40 -0.17
C PRO A 60 11.11 23.87 0.15
N GLN A 61 11.63 24.63 -0.81
CA GLN A 61 11.85 26.07 -0.66
C GLN A 61 10.62 26.86 -1.12
N PRO A 62 10.42 28.09 -0.63
CA PRO A 62 9.34 28.95 -1.12
C PRO A 62 9.54 29.28 -2.61
N SER A 63 8.43 29.42 -3.35
CA SER A 63 8.43 29.69 -4.79
C SER A 63 9.21 30.94 -5.18
N GLU A 64 9.24 31.96 -4.32
CA GLU A 64 9.97 33.21 -4.53
C GLU A 64 11.48 33.00 -4.64
N THR A 65 12.05 31.98 -3.99
CA THR A 65 13.48 31.67 -4.09
C THR A 65 13.86 31.25 -5.51
N HIS A 66 13.00 30.45 -6.15
CA HIS A 66 13.25 29.91 -7.48
C HIS A 66 12.91 30.91 -8.60
N MET A 67 11.91 31.77 -8.38
CA MET A 67 11.51 32.80 -9.35
C MET A 67 12.57 33.89 -9.58
N ASN A 68 13.45 34.11 -8.60
CA ASN A 68 14.53 35.09 -8.71
C ASN A 68 15.84 34.50 -9.29
N ASN A 69 15.86 33.21 -9.63
CA ASN A 69 17.05 32.58 -10.18
C ASN A 69 17.20 32.90 -11.68
N PRO A 70 18.31 33.52 -12.13
CA PRO A 70 18.56 33.79 -13.54
C PRO A 70 18.63 32.55 -14.43
N ASP A 71 18.87 31.35 -13.87
CA ASP A 71 18.90 30.09 -14.63
C ASP A 71 17.52 29.72 -15.21
N TYR A 72 16.44 30.30 -14.68
CA TYR A 72 15.06 30.04 -15.08
C TYR A 72 14.42 31.19 -15.85
N ASP A 73 15.23 31.99 -16.55
CA ASP A 73 14.74 33.11 -17.35
C ASP A 73 13.73 32.65 -18.42
N ASN A 74 12.64 33.39 -18.55
CA ASN A 74 11.48 33.07 -19.41
C ASN A 74 10.77 31.72 -19.15
N ALA A 75 11.02 31.07 -18.01
CA ALA A 75 10.34 29.83 -17.65
C ALA A 75 8.93 30.06 -17.07
N ILE A 76 8.07 29.05 -17.19
CA ILE A 76 6.74 29.03 -16.58
C ILE A 76 6.85 28.30 -15.23
N PHE A 77 6.43 28.96 -14.16
CA PHE A 77 6.40 28.36 -12.82
C PHE A 77 5.01 27.81 -12.52
N ALA A 78 4.97 26.60 -11.95
CA ALA A 78 3.76 26.01 -11.41
C ALA A 78 4.04 25.37 -10.05
N VAL A 79 2.98 25.15 -9.27
CA VAL A 79 3.06 24.47 -7.98
C VAL A 79 2.28 23.17 -8.07
N VAL A 80 2.94 22.08 -7.70
CA VAL A 80 2.36 20.74 -7.67
C VAL A 80 2.19 20.29 -6.22
N ASP A 81 0.96 19.95 -5.87
CA ASP A 81 0.62 19.34 -4.58
C ASP A 81 0.79 17.81 -4.68
N VAL A 82 1.73 17.25 -3.92
CA VAL A 82 2.00 15.81 -3.88
C VAL A 82 1.64 15.25 -2.51
N ASP A 83 0.77 14.24 -2.46
CA ASP A 83 0.40 13.59 -1.20
C ASP A 83 1.36 12.44 -0.86
N LEU A 84 2.33 12.74 0.01
CA LEU A 84 3.30 11.75 0.49
C LEU A 84 2.69 10.70 1.43
N SER A 85 1.42 10.83 1.83
CA SER A 85 0.76 9.87 2.72
C SER A 85 0.72 8.45 2.14
N ASN A 86 0.70 8.34 0.80
CA ASN A 86 0.63 7.06 0.10
C ASN A 86 2.00 6.41 -0.11
N ILE A 87 3.08 7.19 0.04
CA ILE A 87 4.44 6.84 -0.36
C ILE A 87 5.38 6.74 0.86
N SER A 88 5.11 7.54 1.90
CA SER A 88 5.93 7.56 3.10
C SER A 88 5.81 6.22 3.82
N GLY A 89 6.89 5.44 3.82
CA GLY A 89 7.03 4.23 4.66
C GLY A 89 7.08 4.51 6.16
N SER A 90 6.87 5.78 6.58
CA SER A 90 6.88 6.16 7.98
C SER A 90 5.67 5.58 8.72
N THR A 91 5.90 5.08 9.94
CA THR A 91 4.83 4.54 10.77
C THR A 91 4.03 5.67 11.41
N LYS A 92 2.76 5.81 11.01
CA LYS A 92 1.81 6.72 11.68
C LYS A 92 1.06 5.97 12.80
N ARG A 93 1.27 6.39 14.05
CA ARG A 93 0.51 5.85 15.20
C ARG A 93 -0.93 6.39 15.18
N ILE A 94 -1.89 5.49 15.30
CA ILE A 94 -3.32 5.81 15.34
C ILE A 94 -3.95 5.26 16.62
N ASN A 95 -4.93 5.99 17.16
CA ASN A 95 -5.78 5.50 18.24
C ASN A 95 -7.11 5.03 17.63
N ILE A 96 -7.49 3.78 17.92
CA ILE A 96 -8.71 3.17 17.38
C ILE A 96 -9.53 2.51 18.50
N SER A 97 -10.85 2.51 18.33
CA SER A 97 -11.77 1.78 19.19
C SER A 97 -12.29 0.54 18.46
N MET A 98 -12.34 -0.61 19.14
CA MET A 98 -12.91 -1.84 18.59
C MET A 98 -13.53 -2.71 19.69
N PRO A 99 -14.46 -3.62 19.34
CA PRO A 99 -15.02 -4.56 20.30
C PRO A 99 -13.96 -5.45 20.95
N GLU A 100 -14.08 -5.66 22.26
CA GLU A 100 -13.14 -6.48 23.05
C GLU A 100 -13.01 -7.90 22.50
N ASN A 101 -14.14 -8.51 22.11
CA ASN A 101 -14.15 -9.86 21.55
C ASN A 101 -13.41 -9.98 20.21
N VAL A 102 -13.28 -8.91 19.44
CA VAL A 102 -12.48 -8.87 18.20
C VAL A 102 -11.01 -8.72 18.55
N LEU A 103 -10.68 -7.80 19.47
CA LEU A 103 -9.31 -7.59 19.93
C LEU A 103 -8.71 -8.88 20.51
N SER A 104 -9.45 -9.59 21.37
CA SER A 104 -8.98 -10.87 21.93
C SER A 104 -8.70 -11.95 20.87
N LYS A 105 -9.44 -11.94 19.75
CA LYS A 105 -9.20 -12.87 18.64
C LYS A 105 -7.94 -12.50 17.86
N ILE A 106 -7.71 -11.20 17.64
CA ILE A 106 -6.51 -10.70 16.99
C ILE A 106 -5.28 -11.06 17.83
N ASP A 107 -5.32 -10.79 19.12
CA ASP A 107 -4.22 -11.08 20.06
C ASP A 107 -3.82 -12.56 20.01
N ARG A 108 -4.81 -13.44 20.16
CA ARG A 108 -4.58 -14.88 20.07
C ARG A 108 -3.99 -15.32 18.73
N PHE A 109 -4.37 -14.66 17.63
CA PHE A 109 -3.85 -14.97 16.30
C PHE A 109 -2.38 -14.54 16.17
N VAL A 110 -2.06 -13.29 16.50
CA VAL A 110 -0.71 -12.74 16.35
C VAL A 110 0.30 -13.41 17.29
N ASP A 111 -0.12 -13.78 18.51
CA ASP A 111 0.71 -14.53 19.47
C ASP A 111 1.14 -15.91 18.92
N SER A 112 0.30 -16.53 18.10
CA SER A 112 0.58 -17.85 17.51
C SER A 112 1.51 -17.79 16.30
N GLN A 113 1.56 -16.66 15.61
CA GLN A 113 2.32 -16.45 14.37
C GLN A 113 3.59 -15.61 14.56
N GLY A 114 3.78 -14.97 15.72
CA GLY A 114 4.94 -14.11 16.00
C GLY A 114 4.86 -12.71 15.39
N GLY A 115 3.64 -12.16 15.26
CA GLY A 115 3.38 -10.84 14.65
C GLY A 115 2.94 -9.76 15.64
N SER A 116 2.77 -8.52 15.15
CA SER A 116 2.17 -7.41 15.92
C SER A 116 0.73 -7.14 15.48
N ARG A 117 -0.09 -6.60 16.39
CA ARG A 117 -1.47 -6.16 16.07
C ARG A 117 -1.50 -5.20 14.87
N SER A 118 -0.57 -4.25 14.83
CA SER A 118 -0.49 -3.25 13.75
C SER A 118 -0.14 -3.89 12.41
N ALA A 119 0.79 -4.84 12.38
CA ALA A 119 1.13 -5.56 11.16
C ALA A 119 -0.08 -6.36 10.64
N PHE A 120 -0.74 -7.12 11.52
CA PHE A 120 -1.95 -7.86 11.17
C PHE A 120 -3.07 -6.95 10.65
N LEU A 121 -3.34 -5.83 11.32
CA LEU A 121 -4.37 -4.88 10.90
C LEU A 121 -4.04 -4.23 9.55
N ALA A 122 -2.77 -3.90 9.30
CA ALA A 122 -2.34 -3.35 8.02
C ALA A 122 -2.53 -4.38 6.88
N GLU A 123 -2.05 -5.61 7.09
CA GLU A 123 -2.17 -6.71 6.12
C GLU A 123 -3.63 -7.03 5.80
N ALA A 124 -4.46 -7.22 6.83
CA ALA A 124 -5.89 -7.49 6.67
C ALA A 124 -6.61 -6.35 5.93
N SER A 125 -6.20 -5.09 6.13
CA SER A 125 -6.78 -3.94 5.44
C SER A 125 -6.41 -3.94 3.95
N LEU A 126 -5.14 -4.19 3.61
CA LEU A 126 -4.67 -4.28 2.23
C LEU A 126 -5.38 -5.42 1.48
N GLU A 127 -5.47 -6.59 2.09
CA GLU A 127 -6.18 -7.74 1.53
C GLU A 127 -7.67 -7.42 1.30
N TYR A 128 -8.32 -6.79 2.28
CA TYR A 128 -9.72 -6.40 2.18
C TYR A 128 -9.99 -5.40 1.04
N MET A 129 -9.13 -4.38 0.89
CA MET A 129 -9.25 -3.38 -0.18
C MET A 129 -9.00 -3.99 -1.57
N ALA A 130 -7.98 -4.86 -1.69
CA ALA A 130 -7.67 -5.57 -2.94
C ALA A 130 -8.83 -6.47 -3.39
N ASN A 131 -9.44 -7.21 -2.46
CA ASN A 131 -10.57 -8.08 -2.78
C ASN A 131 -11.81 -7.29 -3.24
N ARG A 132 -12.02 -6.07 -2.74
CA ARG A 132 -13.10 -5.18 -3.17
C ARG A 132 -12.90 -4.59 -4.56
N SER A 133 -11.67 -4.18 -4.90
CA SER A 133 -11.37 -3.64 -6.23
C SER A 133 -11.58 -4.68 -7.34
N ILE A 134 -11.26 -5.95 -7.04
CA ILE A 134 -11.50 -7.09 -7.95
C ILE A 134 -12.99 -7.40 -8.08
N SER A 135 -13.75 -7.35 -6.97
CA SER A 135 -15.20 -7.60 -7.00
C SER A 135 -15.96 -6.54 -7.80
N SER A 136 -15.56 -5.26 -7.71
CA SER A 136 -16.15 -4.16 -8.49
C SER A 136 -15.83 -4.21 -9.99
N LYS A 137 -14.72 -4.82 -10.42
CA LYS A 137 -14.40 -5.04 -11.85
C LYS A 137 -15.10 -6.26 -12.44
N ARG A 138 -15.53 -7.23 -11.60
CA ARG A 138 -16.27 -8.42 -12.05
C ARG A 138 -17.76 -8.13 -12.31
N SER A 139 -18.36 -7.18 -11.59
CA SER A 139 -19.76 -6.77 -11.81
C SER A 139 -20.00 -6.03 -13.12
N SER A 140 -18.97 -5.38 -13.70
CA SER A 140 -19.06 -4.73 -15.02
C SER A 140 -18.88 -5.68 -16.21
N ILE A 141 -18.40 -6.91 -15.98
CA ILE A 141 -18.16 -7.91 -17.05
C ILE A 141 -19.33 -8.89 -17.24
N SER A 142 -20.34 -8.91 -16.37
CA SER A 142 -21.48 -9.84 -16.48
C SER A 142 -22.76 -9.17 -16.98
N PHE A 143 -22.78 -8.70 -18.24
CA PHE A 143 -24.02 -8.47 -18.97
C PHE A 143 -23.84 -8.62 -20.49
N SER A 144 -23.42 -9.80 -20.97
CA SER A 144 -23.90 -10.27 -22.28
C SER A 144 -23.79 -11.79 -22.45
N LYS A 145 -24.90 -12.34 -22.94
CA LYS A 145 -25.11 -13.70 -23.47
C LYS A 145 -25.27 -14.84 -22.47
N GLY A 146 -26.55 -15.13 -22.20
CA GLY A 146 -26.98 -16.31 -21.47
C GLY A 146 -26.87 -17.62 -22.26
N LYS A 147 -26.97 -18.70 -21.50
CA LYS A 147 -27.62 -19.95 -21.89
C LYS A 147 -28.00 -20.66 -20.60
N ARG A 148 -29.30 -20.98 -20.48
CA ARG A 148 -29.87 -21.79 -19.39
C ARG A 148 -29.13 -23.12 -19.31
N ILE A 149 -28.73 -23.53 -18.12
CA ILE A 149 -28.50 -24.93 -17.79
C ILE A 149 -29.48 -25.30 -16.67
N ILE A 150 -30.36 -26.23 -17.01
CA ILE A 150 -31.42 -26.78 -16.17
C ILE A 150 -30.76 -27.63 -15.07
N ARG A 151 -31.08 -27.34 -13.80
CA ARG A 151 -30.75 -28.22 -12.65
C ARG A 151 -31.79 -29.34 -12.57
N PRO A 152 -31.41 -30.63 -12.46
CA PRO A 152 -32.33 -31.63 -11.96
C PRO A 152 -32.25 -31.71 -10.43
N GLU A 153 -33.41 -32.03 -9.87
CA GLU A 153 -33.75 -31.96 -8.45
C GLU A 153 -33.10 -33.04 -7.57
N ASN A 154 -33.02 -32.66 -6.31
CA ASN A 154 -32.58 -33.38 -5.13
C ASN A 154 -33.50 -34.58 -4.78
N LYS A 155 -32.94 -35.73 -4.40
CA LYS A 155 -33.63 -36.71 -3.53
C LYS A 155 -32.67 -37.41 -2.55
N SER A 156 -32.93 -37.12 -1.27
CA SER A 156 -32.96 -38.06 -0.13
C SER A 156 -31.63 -38.68 0.33
N SER A 157 -31.05 -38.19 1.43
CA SER A 157 -31.20 -38.73 2.81
C SER A 157 -30.55 -40.10 3.04
N HIS A 158 -29.53 -40.18 3.90
CA HIS A 158 -29.64 -40.91 5.18
C HIS A 158 -28.33 -40.87 5.99
N GLN A 159 -28.53 -40.72 7.30
CA GLN A 159 -27.56 -40.78 8.39
C GLN A 159 -26.80 -42.10 8.40
N ILE A 160 -25.49 -42.07 8.71
CA ILE A 160 -24.86 -43.13 9.53
C ILE A 160 -23.81 -42.48 10.44
N THR A 161 -24.16 -42.38 11.72
CA THR A 161 -23.25 -42.30 12.85
C THR A 161 -22.41 -43.59 12.94
N ASN A 162 -21.10 -43.51 13.25
CA ASN A 162 -20.42 -44.51 14.08
C ASN A 162 -19.00 -44.07 14.50
N LYS A 163 -18.92 -43.46 15.69
CA LYS A 163 -18.12 -43.88 16.85
C LYS A 163 -17.04 -44.95 16.60
N ILE A 164 -15.75 -44.58 16.66
CA ILE A 164 -14.66 -45.47 17.12
C ILE A 164 -13.66 -44.66 17.98
N GLU A 165 -13.46 -45.16 19.19
CA GLU A 165 -12.66 -44.67 20.32
C GLU A 165 -11.13 -44.98 20.20
N PRO A 166 -10.28 -44.53 21.15
CA PRO A 166 -8.85 -44.26 20.93
C PRO A 166 -7.92 -45.47 21.17
N LYS A 167 -6.77 -45.49 20.47
CA LYS A 167 -5.67 -46.43 20.77
C LYS A 167 -4.70 -45.86 21.81
N LYS A 168 -4.60 -46.58 22.95
CA LYS A 168 -3.63 -46.39 24.04
C LYS A 168 -2.23 -46.96 23.71
N ARG A 169 -1.21 -46.26 24.25
CA ARG A 169 0.05 -46.72 24.88
C ARG A 169 1.20 -47.31 24.03
N LYS A 170 2.41 -46.76 24.27
CA LYS A 170 3.54 -47.35 25.05
C LYS A 170 4.69 -46.32 25.15
N LYS A 171 5.07 -45.85 26.36
CA LYS A 171 6.15 -46.28 27.29
C LYS A 171 7.56 -45.72 26.97
N ALA A 172 8.10 -44.90 27.88
CA ALA A 172 9.45 -44.91 28.49
C ALA A 172 9.66 -43.54 29.18
N SER A 173 9.68 -43.35 30.51
CA SER A 173 10.59 -43.81 31.57
C SER A 173 12.06 -43.39 31.41
N LYS A 174 12.45 -42.30 32.09
CA LYS A 174 13.71 -42.02 32.84
C LYS A 174 13.65 -40.52 33.21
N LYS A 175 13.40 -40.06 34.45
CA LYS A 175 14.05 -40.20 35.77
C LYS A 175 15.39 -39.42 35.88
N ASN A 176 15.47 -38.61 36.95
CA ASN A 176 16.57 -37.79 37.52
C ASN A 176 16.64 -36.34 37.02
N ARG A 177 16.89 -35.31 37.86
CA ARG A 177 17.14 -35.13 39.30
C ARG A 177 17.14 -33.60 39.56
N GLU A 178 16.67 -33.16 40.74
CA GLU A 178 17.27 -32.16 41.68
C GLU A 178 18.12 -31.00 41.08
N SER A 179 17.99 -29.69 41.37
CA SER A 179 17.45 -28.91 42.51
C SER A 179 17.37 -27.40 42.10
N PRO A 180 16.69 -26.51 42.85
CA PRO A 180 16.79 -25.05 42.66
C PRO A 180 17.94 -24.45 43.46
N GLY A 181 18.63 -23.45 42.91
CA GLY A 181 19.70 -22.72 43.58
C GLY A 181 19.71 -21.24 43.20
N ASN A 182 19.48 -20.42 44.23
CA ASN A 182 19.65 -18.97 44.40
C ASN A 182 18.87 -18.00 43.52
#